data_AF-A0A837IB13-F1
#
_entry.id   AF-A0A837IB13-F1
#
_cell.length_a   1.000
_cell.length_b   1.000
_cell.length_c   1.000
_cell.angle_alpha   90.00
_cell.angle_beta   90.00
_cell.angle_gamma   90.00
#
_symmetry.space_group_name_H-M   'P 1'
#
loop_
_entity.id
_entity.type
_entity.pdbx_description
1 polymer ?
#
loop_
_entity_poly.entity_id
_entity_poly.type
_entity_poly.pdbx_seq_one_letter_code
_entity_poly.pdbx_strand_id
1 'polypeptide(L)'
;LDLPQANLSQHLQVLRENQIVTSLKKGKQIFYRVSNPKLLQACDLIREVLFEQYQDNSHFNQELRTNISDLLPIGIDPICGMKLTPTTAAFTLANNGITHYFCASGCLEKYKLKNK
;
A
#
# COMPACT_ATOMS: atom_id res chain seq x y z
N LEU A 1 4.86 0.44 4.39
CA LEU A 1 6.04 0.91 3.65
C LEU A 1 7.06 1.32 4.70
N ASP A 2 8.17 0.61 4.78
CA ASP A 2 9.29 0.92 5.69
C ASP A 2 10.05 2.16 5.21
N LEU A 3 9.33 3.25 4.97
CA LEU A 3 9.86 4.52 4.49
C LEU A 3 9.79 5.57 5.60
N PRO A 4 10.85 6.38 5.80
CA PRO A 4 10.81 7.47 6.76
C PRO A 4 9.63 8.40 6.49
N GLN A 5 8.93 8.81 7.56
CA GLN A 5 7.76 9.68 7.47
C GLN A 5 8.09 11.03 6.81
N ALA A 6 9.30 11.54 6.98
CA ALA A 6 9.78 12.76 6.32
C ALA A 6 9.82 12.59 4.78
N ASN A 7 10.39 11.49 4.31
CA ASN A 7 10.50 11.19 2.87
C ASN A 7 9.12 11.01 2.24
N LEU A 8 8.23 10.27 2.92
CA LEU A 8 6.84 10.11 2.50
C LEU A 8 6.11 11.46 2.41
N SER A 9 6.29 12.32 3.42
CA SER A 9 5.65 13.63 3.45
C SER A 9 6.12 14.52 2.30
N GLN A 10 7.42 14.49 2.00
CA GLN A 10 7.99 15.22 0.87
C GLN A 10 7.44 14.72 -0.47
N HIS A 11 7.40 13.40 -0.69
CA HIS A 11 6.87 12.85 -1.95
C HIS A 11 5.38 13.18 -2.11
N LEU A 12 4.58 13.01 -1.05
CA LEU A 12 3.15 13.35 -1.07
C LEU A 12 2.89 14.84 -1.30
N GLN A 13 3.80 15.71 -0.86
CA GLN A 13 3.75 17.13 -1.16
C GLN A 13 3.94 17.38 -2.67
N VAL A 14 4.99 16.83 -3.28
CA VAL A 14 5.25 16.97 -4.73
C VAL A 14 4.06 16.45 -5.54
N LEU A 15 3.51 15.29 -5.17
CA LEU A 15 2.35 14.71 -5.84
C LEU A 15 1.09 15.59 -5.71
N ARG A 16 0.92 16.27 -4.57
CA ARG A 16 -0.20 17.20 -4.36
C ARG A 16 -0.04 18.48 -5.17
N GLU A 17 1.16 19.07 -5.18
CA GLU A 17 1.48 20.29 -5.94
C GLU A 17 1.24 20.08 -7.44
N ASN A 18 1.56 18.89 -7.95
CA ASN A 18 1.32 18.49 -9.34
C ASN A 18 -0.07 17.88 -9.58
N GLN A 19 -0.98 17.97 -8.61
CA GLN A 19 -2.38 17.52 -8.71
C GLN A 19 -2.56 16.02 -9.02
N ILE A 20 -1.54 15.19 -8.80
CA ILE A 20 -1.62 13.73 -8.95
C ILE A 20 -2.43 13.12 -7.80
N VAL A 21 -2.33 13.71 -6.60
CA VAL A 21 -3.13 13.32 -5.44
C VAL A 21 -3.88 14.53 -4.84
N THR A 22 -5.07 14.26 -4.33
CA THR A 22 -5.85 15.15 -3.48
C THR A 22 -5.60 14.82 -2.02
N SER A 23 -5.76 15.81 -1.13
CA SER A 23 -5.64 15.62 0.31
C SER A 23 -6.84 16.14 1.08
N LEU A 24 -7.25 15.40 2.11
CA LEU A 24 -8.30 15.78 3.04
C LEU A 24 -7.76 15.71 4.47
N LYS A 25 -7.70 16.86 5.16
CA LYS A 25 -7.29 16.94 6.57
C LYS A 25 -8.48 16.63 7.48
N LYS A 26 -8.33 15.67 8.39
CA LYS A 26 -9.28 15.36 9.46
C LYS A 26 -8.54 15.29 10.79
N GLY A 27 -8.65 16.36 11.58
CA GLY A 27 -7.91 16.49 12.84
C GLY A 27 -6.40 16.47 12.63
N LYS A 28 -5.72 15.54 13.31
CA LYS A 28 -4.26 15.33 13.19
C LYS A 28 -3.86 14.48 11.98
N GLN A 29 -4.82 13.91 11.25
CA GLN A 29 -4.56 13.02 10.11
C GLN A 29 -4.80 13.74 8.78
N ILE A 30 -4.01 13.38 7.77
CA ILE A 30 -4.19 13.81 6.38
C ILE A 30 -4.38 12.56 5.53
N PHE A 31 -5.51 12.48 4.85
CA PHE A 31 -5.86 11.40 3.93
C PHE A 31 -5.55 11.82 2.51
N TYR A 32 -4.95 10.93 1.72
CA TYR A 32 -4.63 11.17 0.32
C TYR A 32 -5.43 10.25 -0.59
N ARG A 33 -5.79 10.75 -1.77
CA ARG A 33 -6.46 9.97 -2.82
C ARG A 33 -5.91 10.39 -4.18
N VAL A 34 -5.68 9.44 -5.08
CA VAL A 34 -5.34 9.75 -6.48
C VAL A 34 -6.44 10.62 -7.09
N SER A 35 -6.06 11.74 -7.69
CA SER A 35 -7.00 12.77 -8.17
C SER A 35 -7.86 12.27 -9.34
N ASN A 36 -7.26 11.48 -10.23
CA ASN A 36 -7.93 10.97 -11.41
C ASN A 36 -7.57 9.48 -11.62
N PRO A 37 -8.55 8.56 -11.70
CA PRO A 37 -8.28 7.15 -11.92
C PRO A 37 -7.53 6.86 -13.23
N LYS A 38 -7.62 7.74 -14.25
CA LYS A 38 -6.82 7.61 -15.48
C LYS A 38 -5.32 7.71 -15.25
N LEU A 39 -4.88 8.33 -14.15
CA LEU A 39 -3.46 8.36 -13.78
C LEU A 39 -2.95 6.97 -13.39
N LEU A 40 -3.81 6.13 -12.79
CA LEU A 40 -3.44 4.74 -12.51
C LEU A 40 -3.26 3.96 -13.80
N GLN A 41 -4.20 4.12 -14.75
CA GLN A 41 -4.11 3.50 -16.07
C GLN A 41 -2.85 3.95 -16.82
N ALA A 42 -2.52 5.24 -16.76
CA ALA A 42 -1.29 5.76 -17.34
C ALA A 42 -0.04 5.17 -16.67
N CYS A 43 -0.02 5.07 -15.34
CA CYS A 43 1.07 4.41 -14.61
C CYS A 43 1.23 2.94 -15.00
N ASP A 44 0.13 2.23 -15.26
CA ASP A 44 0.17 0.83 -15.72
C ASP A 44 0.80 0.73 -17.12
N LEU A 45 0.39 1.59 -18.07
CA LEU A 45 0.97 1.65 -19.41
C LEU A 45 2.45 2.06 -19.37
N ILE A 46 2.82 3.04 -18.55
CA ILE A 46 4.22 3.45 -18.38
C ILE A 46 5.05 2.27 -17.86
N ARG A 47 4.52 1.51 -16.88
CA ARG A 47 5.19 0.33 -16.35
C ARG A 47 5.39 -0.73 -17.43
N GLU A 48 4.38 -0.99 -18.26
CA GLU A 48 4.45 -1.94 -19.37
C GLU A 48 5.53 -1.55 -20.37
N VAL A 49 5.54 -0.30 -20.83
CA VAL A 49 6.56 0.21 -21.77
C VAL A 49 7.97 0.12 -21.17
N LEU A 50 8.13 0.50 -19.90
CA LEU A 50 9.42 0.40 -19.21
C LEU A 50 9.86 -1.06 -19.08
N PHE A 51 8.94 -1.97 -18.78
CA PHE A 51 9.26 -3.39 -18.69
C PHE A 51 9.77 -3.95 -20.02
N GLU A 52 9.11 -3.62 -21.13
CA GLU A 52 9.55 -3.99 -22.48
C GLU A 52 10.92 -3.44 -22.84
N GLN A 53 11.18 -2.16 -22.50
CA GLN A 53 12.44 -1.50 -22.83
C GLN A 53 13.65 -2.05 -22.07
N TYR A 54 13.44 -2.63 -20.89
CA TYR A 54 14.51 -3.03 -19.98
C TYR A 54 14.63 -4.55 -19.80
N GLN A 55 14.01 -5.39 -20.63
CA GLN A 55 14.00 -6.86 -20.47
C GLN A 55 15.38 -7.51 -20.26
N ASP A 56 16.47 -6.93 -20.78
CA ASP A 56 17.85 -7.44 -20.64
C ASP A 56 18.57 -7.03 -19.33
N ASN A 57 18.05 -6.05 -18.57
CA ASN A 57 18.65 -5.59 -17.31
C ASN A 57 17.99 -6.28 -16.10
N SER A 58 18.55 -7.42 -15.71
CA SER A 58 17.99 -8.38 -14.75
C SER A 58 17.58 -7.82 -13.37
N HIS A 59 18.19 -6.72 -12.90
CA HIS A 59 17.93 -6.19 -11.55
C HIS A 59 16.69 -5.27 -11.46
N PHE A 60 16.39 -4.50 -12.51
CA PHE A 60 15.29 -3.51 -12.50
C PHE A 60 13.91 -4.15 -12.75
N ASN A 61 13.90 -5.26 -13.47
CA ASN A 61 12.68 -5.98 -13.85
C ASN A 61 11.97 -6.66 -12.67
N GLN A 62 12.66 -6.97 -11.58
CA GLN A 62 12.06 -7.71 -10.47
C GLN A 62 11.04 -6.87 -9.68
N GLU A 63 11.25 -5.55 -9.57
CA GLU A 63 10.31 -4.65 -8.89
C GLU A 63 9.15 -4.22 -9.80
N LEU A 64 9.39 -4.05 -11.11
CA LEU A 64 8.35 -3.71 -12.10
C LEU A 64 7.45 -4.88 -12.50
N ARG A 65 7.85 -6.12 -12.20
CA ARG A 65 7.04 -7.34 -12.46
C ARG A 65 5.80 -7.48 -11.60
N THR A 66 5.74 -6.78 -10.47
CA THR A 66 4.55 -6.84 -9.63
C THR A 66 3.44 -6.02 -10.30
N ASN A 67 2.36 -6.69 -10.74
CA ASN A 67 1.18 -5.96 -11.19
C ASN A 67 0.68 -5.10 -10.01
N ILE A 68 0.13 -3.91 -10.28
CA ILE A 68 -0.55 -3.12 -9.25
C ILE A 68 -1.67 -3.93 -8.56
N SER A 69 -2.23 -4.90 -9.28
CA SER A 69 -3.16 -5.93 -8.83
C SER A 69 -2.58 -6.88 -7.77
N ASP A 70 -1.29 -7.24 -7.87
CA ASP A 70 -0.60 -8.14 -6.93
C ASP A 70 -0.22 -7.42 -5.62
N LEU A 71 -0.19 -6.08 -5.67
CA LEU A 71 -0.19 -5.21 -4.49
C LEU A 71 -1.59 -5.03 -3.88
N LEU A 72 -2.58 -5.84 -4.28
CA LEU A 72 -3.93 -5.84 -3.72
C LEU A 72 -4.45 -7.27 -3.54
N PRO A 73 -4.68 -7.63 -2.27
CA PRO A 73 -6.05 -7.77 -1.83
C PRO A 73 -6.27 -6.95 -0.56
N ILE A 74 -7.42 -6.30 -0.45
CA ILE A 74 -7.76 -5.38 0.64
C ILE A 74 -8.15 -6.19 1.88
N GLY A 75 -7.18 -6.81 2.53
CA GLY A 75 -7.34 -7.28 3.89
C GLY A 75 -7.51 -6.08 4.81
N ILE A 76 -8.52 -6.10 5.67
CA ILE A 76 -8.76 -5.03 6.65
C ILE A 76 -8.29 -5.55 8.00
N ASP A 77 -7.34 -4.86 8.62
CA ASP A 77 -6.98 -5.12 10.02
C ASP A 77 -8.24 -4.95 10.89
N PRO A 78 -8.72 -6.00 11.57
CA PRO A 78 -10.00 -5.99 12.27
C PRO A 78 -10.00 -5.11 13.53
N ILE A 79 -8.84 -4.64 13.99
CA ILE A 79 -8.72 -3.81 15.19
C ILE A 79 -8.69 -2.33 14.84
N CYS A 80 -7.87 -1.94 13.86
CA CYS A 80 -7.68 -0.52 13.53
C CYS A 80 -8.31 -0.09 12.19
N GLY A 81 -8.76 -1.04 11.37
CA GLY A 81 -9.32 -0.77 10.05
C GLY A 81 -8.27 -0.42 8.99
N MET A 82 -6.98 -0.62 9.29
CA MET A 82 -5.90 -0.37 8.34
C MET A 82 -5.99 -1.37 7.19
N LYS A 83 -5.96 -0.86 5.96
CA LYS A 83 -5.94 -1.68 4.74
C LYS A 83 -4.53 -2.22 4.54
N LEU A 84 -4.43 -3.54 4.42
CA LEU A 84 -3.18 -4.27 4.28
C LEU A 84 -3.31 -5.24 3.11
N THR A 85 -2.18 -5.51 2.47
CA THR A 85 -2.01 -6.64 1.55
C THR A 85 -1.33 -7.77 2.33
N PRO A 86 -1.46 -9.04 1.93
CA PRO A 86 -0.73 -10.15 2.53
C PRO A 86 0.78 -9.92 2.55
N THR A 87 1.31 -9.28 1.50
CA THR A 87 2.73 -8.92 1.35
C THR A 87 3.15 -7.77 2.28
N THR A 88 2.23 -6.87 2.65
CA THR A 88 2.51 -5.70 3.51
C THR A 88 2.05 -5.90 4.96
N ALA A 89 1.37 -7.00 5.27
CA ALA A 89 0.93 -7.31 6.61
C ALA A 89 2.14 -7.63 7.48
N ALA A 90 2.34 -6.84 8.54
CA ALA A 90 3.45 -7.03 9.46
C ALA A 90 3.27 -8.32 10.29
N PHE A 91 2.03 -8.72 10.54
CA PHE A 91 1.70 -9.93 11.31
C PHE A 91 0.47 -10.63 10.74
N THR A 92 0.42 -11.96 10.89
CA THR A 92 -0.69 -12.81 10.45
C THR A 92 -1.11 -13.79 11.55
N LEU A 93 -2.39 -14.15 11.57
CA LEU A 93 -2.94 -15.16 12.49
C LEU A 93 -3.99 -16.00 11.75
N ALA A 94 -3.72 -17.29 11.62
CA ALA A 94 -4.73 -18.25 11.15
C ALA A 94 -5.62 -18.66 12.33
N ASN A 95 -6.94 -18.42 12.22
CA ASN A 95 -7.92 -18.85 13.20
C ASN A 95 -9.20 -19.34 12.49
N ASN A 96 -9.74 -20.51 12.87
CA ASN A 96 -10.95 -21.11 12.30
C ASN A 96 -10.96 -21.16 10.75
N GLY A 97 -9.81 -21.44 10.14
CA GLY A 97 -9.67 -21.49 8.67
C GLY A 97 -9.57 -20.11 7.99
N ILE A 98 -9.57 -19.00 8.74
CA ILE A 98 -9.45 -17.63 8.22
C ILE A 98 -8.11 -17.03 8.66
N THR A 99 -7.31 -16.60 7.68
CA THR A 99 -6.07 -15.84 7.94
C THR A 99 -6.39 -14.36 8.13
N HIS A 100 -6.14 -13.87 9.35
CA HIS A 100 -6.26 -12.46 9.69
C HIS A 100 -4.91 -11.77 9.52
N TYR A 101 -4.92 -10.54 9.00
CA TYR A 101 -3.73 -9.72 8.76
C TYR A 101 -3.75 -8.49 9.68
N PHE A 102 -2.60 -8.13 10.24
CA PHE A 102 -2.48 -7.03 11.21
C PHE A 102 -1.36 -6.07 10.83
N CYS A 103 -1.59 -4.78 11.08
CA CYS A 103 -0.67 -3.72 10.68
C CYS A 103 0.54 -3.61 11.61
N ALA A 104 0.40 -4.06 12.86
CA ALA A 104 1.42 -3.97 13.89
C ALA A 104 1.16 -5.02 14.98
N SER A 105 2.18 -5.29 15.79
CA SER A 105 2.12 -6.23 16.92
C SER A 105 1.02 -5.85 17.91
N GLY A 106 0.82 -4.55 18.17
CA GLY A 106 -0.23 -4.06 19.06
C GLY A 106 -1.66 -4.38 18.59
N CYS A 107 -1.91 -4.43 17.28
CA CYS A 107 -3.21 -4.86 16.75
C CYS A 107 -3.42 -6.37 16.91
N LEU A 108 -2.38 -7.17 16.65
CA LEU A 108 -2.42 -8.62 16.85
C LEU A 108 -2.72 -8.98 18.32
N GLU A 109 -2.02 -8.37 19.27
CA GLU A 109 -2.21 -8.67 20.70
C GLU A 109 -3.63 -8.30 21.15
N LYS A 110 -4.12 -7.12 20.79
CA LYS A 110 -5.52 -6.71 21.06
C LYS A 110 -6.53 -7.69 20.46
N TYR A 111 -6.26 -8.21 19.28
CA TYR A 111 -7.11 -9.20 18.63
C TYR A 111 -7.15 -10.52 19.41
N LYS A 112 -6.00 -11.03 19.86
CA LYS A 112 -5.93 -12.23 20.71
C LYS A 112 -6.68 -12.05 22.03
N LEU A 113 -6.53 -10.90 22.67
CA LEU A 113 -7.22 -10.56 23.92
C LEU A 113 -8.75 -10.51 23.77
N LYS A 114 -9.25 -10.06 22.61
CA LYS A 114 -10.70 -9.93 22.35
C LYS A 114 -11.36 -11.25 21.90
N ASN A 115 -10.59 -12.18 21.37
CA ASN A 115 -11.07 -13.49 20.85
C ASN A 115 -10.60 -14.67 21.71
N LYS A 116 -10.28 -14.41 22.98
CA LYS A 116 -10.01 -15.41 24.02
C LYS A 116 -11.29 -15.64 24.82
#